data_AF-A0A7G9AWD3-F1
#
_entry.id   AF-A0A7G9AWD3-F1
#
_cell.length_a   1.000
_cell.length_b   1.000
_cell.length_c   1.000
_cell.angle_alpha   90.00
_cell.angle_beta   90.00
_cell.angle_gamma   90.00
#
_symmetry.space_group_name_H-M   'P 1'
#
loop_
_entity.id
_entity.type
_entity.pdbx_description
1 polymer ?
#
loop_
_entity_poly.entity_id
_entity_poly.type
_entity_poly.pdbx_seq_one_letter_code
_entity_poly.pdbx_strand_id
1 'polypeptide(L)'
;MKHIEKVKEILQYLECPIDYSQIISESYELFVSELDRSLLPINCDELLIDDRVRVYYYAYNDLIVYIIANIKTDTPIITGLLVENKLQVYILD
;
A
#
# COMPACT_ATOMS: atom_id res chain seq x y z
N MET A 1 -5.27 -7.93 -11.32
CA MET A 1 -4.92 -7.10 -10.15
C MET A 1 -3.62 -6.39 -10.43
N LYS A 2 -3.57 -5.07 -10.27
CA LYS A 2 -2.34 -4.28 -10.47
C LYS A 2 -1.36 -4.51 -9.33
N HIS A 3 -0.06 -4.32 -9.56
CA HIS A 3 1.00 -4.51 -8.54
C HIS A 3 0.94 -5.82 -7.73
N ILE A 4 0.38 -6.90 -8.29
CA ILE A 4 0.18 -8.19 -7.60
C ILE A 4 1.47 -8.73 -6.98
N GLU A 5 2.62 -8.52 -7.61
CA GLU A 5 3.90 -9.01 -7.07
C GLU A 5 4.29 -8.28 -5.78
N LYS A 6 4.01 -6.97 -5.66
CA LYS A 6 4.19 -6.23 -4.40
C LYS A 6 3.21 -6.66 -3.32
N VAL A 7 1.98 -6.95 -3.71
CA VAL A 7 0.96 -7.50 -2.79
C VAL A 7 1.41 -8.85 -2.25
N LYS A 8 1.88 -9.76 -3.10
CA LYS A 8 2.45 -11.05 -2.67
C LYS A 8 3.67 -10.87 -1.78
N GLU A 9 4.59 -9.99 -2.17
CA GLU A 9 5.84 -9.72 -1.42
C GLU A 9 5.54 -9.33 0.03
N ILE A 10 4.64 -8.37 0.26
CA ILE A 10 4.34 -7.95 1.63
C ILE A 10 3.46 -8.94 2.39
N LEU A 11 2.59 -9.70 1.70
CA LEU A 11 1.78 -10.73 2.35
C LEU A 11 2.59 -11.96 2.77
N GLN A 12 3.80 -12.17 2.23
CA GLN A 12 4.72 -13.23 2.72
C GLN A 12 5.13 -13.04 4.19
N TYR A 13 5.00 -11.82 4.73
CA TYR A 13 5.24 -11.57 6.16
C TYR A 13 4.14 -12.15 7.06
N LEU A 14 3.01 -12.59 6.49
CA LEU A 14 1.97 -13.30 7.22
C LEU A 14 2.26 -14.80 7.14
N GLU A 15 2.30 -15.46 8.30
CA GLU A 15 2.49 -16.92 8.38
C GLU A 15 1.22 -17.72 8.00
N CYS A 16 0.25 -17.10 7.32
CA CYS A 16 -1.03 -17.72 6.96
C CYS A 16 -1.22 -17.81 5.43
N PRO A 17 -1.89 -18.88 4.94
CA PRO A 17 -2.21 -19.01 3.53
C PRO A 17 -3.25 -17.97 3.10
N ILE A 18 -2.94 -17.20 2.06
CA ILE A 18 -3.84 -16.19 1.48
C ILE A 18 -4.44 -16.71 0.17
N ASP A 19 -5.76 -16.69 0.06
CA ASP A 19 -6.46 -16.90 -1.21
C ASP A 19 -6.57 -15.58 -1.98
N TYR A 20 -5.60 -15.36 -2.88
CA TYR A 20 -5.53 -14.15 -3.71
C TYR A 20 -6.77 -13.92 -4.60
N SER A 21 -7.60 -14.93 -4.84
CA SER A 21 -8.83 -14.77 -5.64
C SER A 21 -9.93 -14.00 -4.92
N GLN A 22 -9.85 -13.90 -3.59
CA GLN A 22 -10.79 -13.17 -2.75
C GLN A 22 -10.37 -11.73 -2.49
N ILE A 23 -9.19 -11.32 -2.98
CA ILE A 23 -8.71 -9.95 -2.82
C ILE A 23 -9.54 -9.02 -3.69
N ILE A 24 -10.13 -8.00 -3.05
CA ILE A 24 -10.80 -6.91 -3.74
C ILE A 24 -9.83 -5.73 -3.80
N SER A 25 -9.78 -5.06 -4.95
CA SER A 25 -8.87 -3.95 -5.17
C SER A 25 -9.56 -2.70 -5.66
N GLU A 26 -9.14 -1.55 -5.14
CA GLU A 26 -9.53 -0.23 -5.60
C GLU A 26 -8.33 0.72 -5.65
N SER A 27 -8.49 1.87 -6.31
CA SER A 27 -7.43 2.85 -6.40
C SER A 27 -7.94 4.27 -6.50
N TYR A 28 -7.22 5.20 -5.88
CA TYR A 28 -7.55 6.61 -5.83
C TYR A 28 -6.33 7.47 -6.13
N GLU A 29 -6.55 8.64 -6.73
CA GLU A 29 -5.53 9.69 -6.81
C GLU A 29 -5.77 10.68 -5.68
N LEU A 30 -4.79 10.85 -4.81
CA LEU A 30 -4.90 11.67 -3.61
C LEU A 30 -3.80 12.73 -3.61
N PHE A 31 -4.06 13.87 -2.98
CA PHE A 31 -3.00 14.77 -2.58
C PHE A 31 -2.21 14.15 -1.43
N VAL A 32 -0.90 14.37 -1.40
CA VAL A 32 -0.03 13.88 -0.32
C VAL A 32 -0.47 14.41 1.06
N SER A 33 -1.09 15.60 1.10
CA SER A 33 -1.67 16.16 2.33
C SER A 33 -2.91 15.42 2.85
N GLU A 34 -3.57 14.60 2.02
CA GLU A 34 -4.74 13.81 2.41
C GLU A 34 -4.37 12.45 3.00
N LEU A 35 -3.09 12.05 2.92
CA LEU A 35 -2.63 10.77 3.44
C LEU A 35 -2.56 10.77 4.98
N ASP A 36 -3.13 9.74 5.60
CA ASP A 36 -3.02 9.54 7.05
C ASP A 36 -1.60 9.11 7.42
N ARG A 37 -0.85 10.05 8.00
CA ARG A 37 0.56 9.84 8.39
C ARG A 37 0.74 8.80 9.48
N SER A 38 -0.30 8.49 10.27
CA SER A 38 -0.24 7.43 11.27
C SER A 38 -0.16 6.03 10.65
N LEU A 39 -0.56 5.91 9.37
CA LEU A 39 -0.54 4.67 8.61
C LEU A 39 0.67 4.58 7.67
N LEU A 40 1.59 5.53 7.70
CA LEU A 40 2.75 5.59 6.83
C LEU A 40 4.06 5.34 7.60
N PRO A 41 5.13 4.93 6.89
CA PRO A 41 6.48 4.90 7.43
C PRO A 41 6.93 6.29 7.88
N ILE A 42 7.74 6.34 8.95
CA ILE A 42 8.18 7.60 9.59
C ILE A 42 8.92 8.54 8.61
N ASN A 43 9.65 7.99 7.63
CA ASN A 43 10.46 8.76 6.68
C ASN A 43 9.77 8.91 5.30
N CYS A 44 8.44 8.77 5.22
CA CYS A 44 7.74 8.79 3.94
C CYS A 44 7.81 10.13 3.19
N ASP A 45 7.93 11.26 3.90
CA ASP A 45 7.93 12.59 3.28
C ASP A 45 9.11 12.82 2.33
N GLU A 46 10.25 12.16 2.55
CA GLU A 46 11.41 12.23 1.66
C GLU A 46 11.18 11.51 0.33
N LEU A 47 10.22 10.57 0.30
CA LEU A 47 9.93 9.71 -0.84
C LEU A 47 8.74 10.24 -1.68
N LEU A 48 7.83 10.98 -1.05
CA LEU A 48 6.64 11.53 -1.69
C LEU A 48 6.91 12.93 -2.28
N ILE A 49 7.65 12.95 -3.38
CA ILE A 49 8.18 14.19 -4.00
C ILE A 49 7.09 14.98 -4.76
N ASP A 50 6.16 14.27 -5.42
CA ASP A 50 5.02 14.90 -6.12
C ASP A 50 3.92 15.28 -5.11
N ASP A 51 3.14 16.31 -5.42
CA ASP A 51 2.01 16.78 -4.60
C ASP A 51 0.82 15.80 -4.59
N ARG A 52 0.77 14.92 -5.59
CA ARG A 52 -0.25 13.88 -5.75
C ARG A 52 0.39 12.52 -5.95
N VAL A 53 -0.32 11.51 -5.47
CA VAL A 53 0.05 10.09 -5.59
C VAL A 53 -1.16 9.28 -6.03
N ARG A 54 -0.89 8.08 -6.54
CA ARG A 54 -1.94 7.06 -6.71
C ARG A 54 -1.81 6.05 -5.60
N VAL A 55 -2.88 5.83 -4.86
CA VAL A 55 -2.94 4.82 -3.80
C VAL A 55 -3.82 3.68 -4.25
N TYR A 56 -3.28 2.48 -4.21
CA TYR A 56 -4.01 1.24 -4.41
C TYR A 56 -4.32 0.61 -3.06
N TYR A 57 -5.53 0.12 -2.88
CA TYR A 57 -5.93 -0.67 -1.72
C TYR A 57 -6.31 -2.07 -2.16
N TYR A 58 -5.84 -3.08 -1.44
CA TYR A 58 -6.13 -4.49 -1.64
C TYR A 58 -6.61 -5.06 -0.32
N ALA A 59 -7.89 -5.38 -0.23
CA ALA A 59 -8.51 -5.86 0.99
C ALA A 59 -8.71 -7.39 0.96
N TYR A 60 -8.42 -8.06 2.08
CA TYR A 60 -8.66 -9.48 2.31
C TYR A 60 -8.99 -9.71 3.79
N ASN A 61 -10.23 -10.13 4.10
CA ASN A 61 -10.72 -10.18 5.47
C ASN A 61 -10.44 -8.86 6.22
N ASP A 62 -9.74 -8.91 7.35
CA ASP A 62 -9.35 -7.74 8.15
C ASP A 62 -7.99 -7.13 7.77
N LEU A 63 -7.42 -7.57 6.64
CA LEU A 63 -6.13 -7.12 6.12
C LEU A 63 -6.34 -6.11 4.99
N ILE A 64 -5.53 -5.06 4.99
CA ILE A 64 -5.45 -4.11 3.88
C ILE A 64 -3.99 -3.95 3.49
N VAL A 65 -3.65 -4.34 2.27
CA VAL A 65 -2.40 -3.91 1.65
C VAL A 65 -2.67 -2.62 0.90
N TYR A 66 -1.88 -1.58 1.17
CA TYR A 66 -1.90 -0.37 0.36
C TYR A 66 -0.58 -0.21 -0.40
N ILE A 67 -0.64 0.36 -1.59
CA ILE A 67 0.52 0.74 -2.40
C ILE A 67 0.38 2.19 -2.81
N ILE A 68 1.31 3.03 -2.37
CA ILE A 68 1.46 4.41 -2.82
C ILE A 68 2.45 4.39 -3.99
N ALA A 69 2.00 4.85 -5.14
CA ALA A 69 2.78 4.91 -6.36
C ALA A 69 2.88 6.34 -6.89
N ASN A 70 3.96 6.60 -7.63
CA ASN A 70 4.14 7.86 -8.36
C ASN A 70 2.96 8.10 -9.31
N ILE A 71 2.37 9.29 -9.29
CA ILE A 71 1.17 9.58 -10.07
C ILE A 71 1.39 9.51 -11.59
N LYS A 72 2.61 9.80 -12.07
CA LYS A 72 2.97 9.88 -13.49
C LYS A 72 3.46 8.54 -14.02
N THR A 73 4.39 7.90 -13.32
CA THR A 73 5.03 6.66 -13.78
C THR A 73 4.36 5.41 -13.26
N ASP A 74 3.53 5.56 -12.23
CA ASP A 74 2.86 4.46 -11.55
C ASP A 74 3.84 3.47 -10.89
N THR A 75 5.09 3.90 -10.68
CA THR A 75 6.10 3.14 -9.94
C THR A 75 5.72 3.12 -8.46
N PRO A 76 5.66 1.94 -7.81
CA PRO A 76 5.49 1.85 -6.35
C PRO A 76 6.59 2.63 -5.63
N ILE A 77 6.22 3.31 -4.55
CA ILE A 77 7.14 4.06 -3.66
C ILE A 77 7.06 3.45 -2.26
N ILE A 78 5.83 3.20 -1.79
CA ILE A 78 5.58 2.64 -0.46
C ILE A 78 4.56 1.53 -0.61
N THR A 79 4.86 0.36 -0.09
CA THR A 79 3.89 -0.73 0.10
C THR A 79 3.72 -0.96 1.59
N GLY A 80 2.50 -0.97 2.10
CA GLY A 80 2.22 -1.18 3.52
C GLY A 80 1.13 -2.21 3.76
N LEU A 81 1.24 -2.93 4.86
CA LEU A 81 0.27 -3.91 5.33
C LEU A 81 -0.35 -3.41 6.62
N LEU A 82 -1.66 -3.18 6.57
CA LEU A 82 -2.49 -2.85 7.71
C LEU A 82 -3.20 -4.12 8.21
N VAL A 83 -3.16 -4.31 9.52
CA VAL A 83 -3.95 -5.32 10.24
C VAL A 83 -4.71 -4.58 11.32
N GLU A 84 -6.03 -4.74 11.37
CA GLU A 84 -6.91 -3.98 12.26
C GLU A 84 -6.67 -2.45 12.19
N ASN A 85 -6.48 -1.93 10.96
CA ASN A 85 -6.18 -0.52 10.67
C ASN A 85 -4.89 0.03 11.33
N LYS A 86 -3.94 -0.85 11.66
CA LYS A 86 -2.61 -0.45 12.14
C LYS A 86 -1.54 -0.96 11.20
N LEU A 87 -0.59 -0.09 10.86
CA LEU A 87 0.57 -0.46 10.05
C LEU A 87 1.42 -1.49 10.79
N GLN A 88 1.52 -2.70 10.22
CA GLN A 88 2.33 -3.79 10.76
C GLN A 88 3.68 -3.91 10.06
N VAL A 89 3.67 -3.83 8.73
CA VAL A 89 4.84 -4.02 7.87
C VAL A 89 4.80 -3.01 6.73
N TYR A 90 5.96 -2.56 6.27
CA TYR A 90 6.09 -1.76 5.07
C TYR A 90 7.36 -2.08 4.29
N ILE A 91 7.34 -1.76 3.00
CA ILE A 91 8.46 -1.85 2.06
C ILE A 91 8.57 -0.49 1.37
N LEU A 92 9.81 0.01 1.26
CA LEU A 92 10.14 1.24 0.55
C LEU A 92 10.90 0.86 -0.72
N ASP A 93 10.54 1.45 -1.86
CA ASP A 93 11.14 1.21 -3.18
C ASP A 93 11.95 2.41 -3.69
#